data_AF-A0A9J6DP34-F1
#
_entry.id   AF-A0A9J6DP34-F1
#
_cell.length_a   1.000
_cell.length_b   1.000
_cell.length_c   1.000
_cell.angle_alpha   90.00
_cell.angle_beta   90.00
_cell.angle_gamma   90.00
#
_symmetry.space_group_name_H-M   'P 1'
#
loop_
_entity.id
_entity.type
_entity.pdbx_description
1 polymer ?
#
loop_
_entity_poly.entity_id
_entity_poly.type
_entity_poly.pdbx_seq_one_letter_code
_entity_poly.pdbx_strand_id
1 'polypeptide(L)'
;MQFEEALHLVGEFGVFQWLLIVYLVVFVAPMRVIPLFAHIFTLLEPPHWCRQPELEDLFNLTREEARDLGVPRESGGKWSMCTMYDLQLDGTRFLEGLDE
;
A
#
# COMPACT_ATOMS: atom_id res chain seq x y z
N MET A 1 -15.22 51.06 -1.06
CA MET A 1 -16.05 50.04 -1.73
C MET A 1 -15.82 48.75 -0.98
N GLN A 2 -16.83 48.22 -0.28
CA GLN A 2 -16.69 46.95 0.42
C GLN A 2 -16.81 45.80 -0.60
N PHE A 3 -16.15 44.67 -0.34
CA PHE A 3 -16.09 43.54 -1.27
C PHE A 3 -17.49 43.04 -1.69
N GLU A 4 -18.45 43.08 -0.77
CA GLU A 4 -19.83 42.66 -1.04
C GLU A 4 -20.57 43.58 -2.04
N GLU A 5 -20.30 44.88 -1.99
CA GLU A 5 -20.85 45.87 -2.95
C GLU A 5 -20.31 45.64 -4.36
N ALA A 6 -19.01 45.31 -4.47
CA ALA A 6 -18.39 44.98 -5.75
C ALA A 6 -18.94 43.65 -6.31
N LEU A 7 -19.24 42.68 -5.43
CA LEU A 7 -19.88 41.42 -5.81
C LEU A 7 -21.30 41.63 -6.35
N HIS A 8 -22.07 42.51 -5.71
CA HIS A 8 -23.43 42.82 -6.12
C HIS A 8 -23.49 43.59 -7.46
N LEU A 9 -22.44 44.36 -7.78
CA LEU A 9 -22.31 45.10 -9.03
C LEU A 9 -21.88 44.22 -10.22
N VAL A 10 -21.15 43.13 -9.97
CA VAL A 10 -20.76 42.14 -10.98
C VAL A 10 -21.94 41.30 -11.49
N GLY A 11 -23.06 41.31 -10.78
CA GLY A 11 -24.29 40.59 -11.14
C GLY A 11 -24.36 39.19 -10.53
N GLU A 12 -25.59 38.72 -10.28
CA GLU A 12 -25.86 37.36 -9.84
C GLU A 12 -25.23 36.33 -10.79
N PHE A 13 -24.83 35.17 -10.26
CA PHE A 13 -24.23 34.09 -11.04
C PHE A 13 -25.12 33.74 -12.23
N GLY A 14 -24.66 34.07 -13.44
CA GLY A 14 -25.41 33.78 -14.66
C GLY A 14 -25.54 32.28 -14.88
N VAL A 15 -26.54 31.86 -15.68
CA VAL A 15 -26.78 30.45 -16.02
C VAL A 15 -25.51 29.76 -16.55
N PHE A 16 -24.72 30.48 -17.34
CA PHE A 16 -23.44 29.97 -17.84
C PHE A 16 -22.42 29.66 -16.73
N GLN A 17 -22.28 30.51 -15.72
CA GLN A 17 -21.37 30.24 -14.61
C GLN A 17 -21.86 29.06 -13.77
N TRP A 18 -23.17 28.92 -13.56
CA TRP A 18 -23.74 27.75 -12.89
C TRP A 18 -23.46 26.46 -13.66
N LEU A 19 -23.67 26.46 -14.98
CA LEU A 19 -23.33 25.33 -15.83
C LEU A 19 -21.84 25.00 -15.77
N LEU A 20 -20.97 26.00 -15.73
CA LEU A 20 -19.53 25.83 -15.62
C LEU A 20 -19.13 25.24 -14.26
N ILE A 21 -19.74 25.70 -13.16
CA ILE A 21 -19.54 25.12 -11.83
C ILE A 21 -19.98 23.65 -11.81
N VAL A 22 -21.17 23.35 -12.34
CA VAL A 22 -21.67 21.97 -12.41
C VAL A 22 -20.72 21.10 -13.24
N TYR A 23 -20.23 21.60 -14.38
CA TYR A 23 -19.27 20.88 -15.20
C TYR A 23 -17.97 20.58 -14.44
N LEU A 24 -17.39 21.58 -13.77
CA LEU A 24 -16.15 21.41 -13.01
C LEU A 24 -16.32 20.46 -11.82
N VAL A 25 -17.42 20.58 -11.07
CA VAL A 25 -17.65 19.79 -9.86
C VAL A 25 -18.07 18.36 -10.18
N VAL A 26 -18.94 18.16 -11.18
CA VAL A 26 -19.50 16.84 -11.49
C VAL A 26 -18.61 16.03 -12.45
N PHE A 27 -17.89 16.68 -13.37
CA PHE A 27 -17.07 15.96 -14.34
C PHE A 27 -15.58 16.05 -14.02
N VAL A 28 -15.04 17.25 -13.79
CA VAL A 28 -13.59 17.44 -13.67
C VAL A 28 -13.06 16.97 -12.32
N ALA A 29 -13.74 17.31 -11.22
CA ALA A 29 -13.30 16.96 -9.87
C ALA A 29 -13.25 15.43 -9.64
N PRO A 30 -14.31 14.63 -9.90
CA PRO A 30 -14.23 13.18 -9.66
C PRO A 30 -13.24 12.50 -10.61
N MET A 31 -13.11 12.96 -11.86
CA MET A 31 -12.08 12.46 -12.79
C MET A 31 -10.66 12.63 -12.27
N ARG A 32 -10.40 13.66 -11.46
CA ARG A 32 -9.09 13.88 -10.82
C ARG A 32 -8.93 13.09 -9.52
N VAL A 33 -9.96 13.12 -8.69
CA VAL A 33 -9.89 12.60 -7.32
C VAL A 33 -9.88 11.07 -7.29
N ILE A 34 -10.70 10.40 -8.10
CA ILE A 34 -10.80 8.93 -8.09
C ILE A 34 -9.45 8.27 -8.44
N PRO A 35 -8.76 8.66 -9.53
CA PRO A 35 -7.45 8.09 -9.82
C PRO A 35 -6.41 8.40 -8.74
N LEU A 36 -6.44 9.60 -8.16
CA LEU A 36 -5.51 9.96 -7.10
C LEU A 36 -5.64 9.03 -5.88
N PHE A 37 -6.87 8.70 -5.48
CA PHE A 37 -7.10 7.71 -4.43
C PHE A 37 -6.50 6.35 -4.78
N ALA A 38 -6.67 5.88 -6.02
CA ALA A 38 -6.07 4.61 -6.45
C ALA A 38 -4.54 4.62 -6.30
N HIS A 39 -3.87 5.70 -6.69
CA HIS A 39 -2.42 5.83 -6.52
C HIS A 39 -2.01 5.80 -5.05
N ILE A 40 -2.75 6.48 -4.17
CA ILE A 40 -2.47 6.48 -2.72
C ILE A 40 -2.56 5.06 -2.15
N PHE A 41 -3.58 4.28 -2.53
CA PHE A 41 -3.71 2.90 -2.07
C PHE A 41 -2.63 1.97 -2.63
N THR A 42 -2.15 2.19 -3.86
CA THR A 42 -1.03 1.41 -4.41
C THR A 42 0.30 1.74 -3.73
N LEU A 43 0.51 2.98 -3.31
CA LEU A 43 1.72 3.40 -2.60
C LEU A 43 1.74 2.95 -1.13
N LEU A 44 0.57 2.70 -0.54
CA LEU A 44 0.48 2.26 0.84
C LEU A 44 0.64 0.75 0.92
N GLU A 45 1.87 0.31 1.15
CA GLU A 45 2.18 -1.10 1.31
C GLU A 45 1.81 -1.58 2.72
N PRO A 46 0.91 -2.58 2.86
CA PRO A 46 0.61 -3.17 4.16
C PRO A 46 1.84 -3.92 4.69
N PRO A 47 1.92 -4.16 6.02
CA PRO A 47 2.95 -5.02 6.57
C PRO A 47 2.81 -6.41 5.94
N HIS A 48 3.82 -6.77 5.14
CA HIS A 48 3.88 -8.03 4.42
C HIS A 48 5.20 -8.73 4.76
N TRP A 49 5.27 -10.02 4.47
CA TRP A 49 6.48 -10.82 4.55
C TRP A 49 6.51 -11.77 3.37
N CYS A 50 7.70 -12.13 2.92
CA CYS A 50 7.86 -13.05 1.81
C CYS A 50 7.50 -14.47 2.25
N ARG A 51 6.55 -15.10 1.56
CA ARG A 51 6.13 -16.48 1.83
C ARG A 51 7.12 -17.45 1.19
N GLN A 52 7.60 -18.42 1.97
CA GLN A 52 8.50 -19.47 1.51
C GLN A 52 7.77 -20.81 1.50
N PRO A 53 7.17 -21.21 0.36
CA PRO A 53 6.41 -22.46 0.30
C PRO A 53 7.30 -23.68 0.54
N GLU A 54 8.59 -23.61 0.19
CA GLU A 54 9.52 -24.73 0.37
C GLU A 54 9.71 -25.10 1.85
N LEU A 55 9.70 -24.13 2.77
CA LEU A 55 9.74 -24.41 4.22
C LEU A 55 8.43 -25.01 4.72
N GLU A 56 7.29 -24.50 4.24
CA GLU A 56 5.96 -25.00 4.60
C GLU A 56 5.77 -26.45 4.12
N ASP A 57 6.15 -26.73 2.87
CA ASP A 57 5.88 -28.01 2.21
C ASP A 57 6.93 -29.09 2.53
N LEU A 58 8.22 -28.74 2.62
CA LEU A 58 9.30 -29.73 2.85
C LEU A 58 9.42 -30.14 4.32
N PHE A 59 9.21 -29.20 5.24
CA PHE A 59 9.35 -29.42 6.68
C PHE A 59 7.99 -29.49 7.41
N ASN A 60 6.87 -29.39 6.69
CA ASN A 60 5.51 -29.40 7.25
C ASN A 60 5.33 -28.38 8.39
N LEU A 61 6.00 -27.22 8.26
CA LEU A 61 6.01 -26.15 9.25
C LEU A 61 4.74 -25.32 9.16
N THR A 62 4.30 -24.78 10.29
CA THR A 62 3.24 -23.77 10.26
C THR A 62 3.79 -22.46 9.68
N ARG A 63 2.90 -21.62 9.12
CA ARG A 63 3.27 -20.34 8.48
C ARG A 63 4.04 -19.39 9.41
N GLU A 64 3.80 -19.47 10.72
CA GLU A 64 4.48 -18.67 11.74
C GLU A 64 5.92 -19.16 11.94
N GLU A 65 6.12 -20.47 12.04
CA GLU A 65 7.45 -21.07 12.21
C GLU A 65 8.30 -20.90 10.95
N ALA A 66 7.69 -21.05 9.77
CA ALA A 66 8.37 -20.81 8.49
C ALA A 66 8.81 -19.35 8.34
N ARG A 67 8.00 -18.39 8.81
CA ARG A 67 8.37 -16.96 8.84
C ARG A 67 9.57 -16.74 9.77
N ASP A 68 9.52 -17.31 10.98
CA ASP A 68 10.54 -17.09 11.99
C ASP A 68 11.92 -17.65 11.59
N LEU A 69 11.94 -18.72 10.78
CA LEU A 69 13.16 -19.31 10.24
C LEU A 69 13.64 -18.63 8.93
N GLY A 70 12.70 -18.24 8.07
CA GLY A 70 13.01 -17.77 6.71
C GLY A 70 13.22 -16.27 6.57
N VAL A 71 12.73 -15.43 7.48
CA VAL A 71 12.75 -13.96 7.35
C VAL A 71 13.70 -13.35 8.37
N PRO A 72 14.66 -12.49 7.97
CA PRO A 72 15.55 -11.82 8.92
C PRO A 72 14.81 -10.78 9.77
N ARG A 73 15.33 -10.55 10.98
CA ARG A 73 14.88 -9.45 11.85
C ARG A 73 15.73 -8.21 11.57
N GLU A 74 15.08 -7.08 11.34
CA GLU A 74 15.72 -5.76 11.27
C GLU A 74 16.28 -5.36 12.65
N SER A 75 17.17 -4.36 12.69
CA SER A 75 17.79 -3.84 13.91
C SER A 75 16.81 -3.39 15.01
N GLY A 76 15.54 -3.14 14.66
CA GLY A 76 14.45 -2.81 15.58
C GLY A 76 13.61 -4.01 16.06
N GLY A 77 14.01 -5.25 15.79
CA GLY A 77 13.28 -6.47 16.17
C GLY A 77 12.01 -6.74 15.36
N LYS A 78 11.74 -5.93 14.33
CA LYS A 78 10.67 -6.16 13.36
C LYS A 78 11.15 -7.12 12.28
N TRP A 79 10.25 -7.94 11.76
CA TRP A 79 10.52 -8.77 10.57
C TRP A 79 10.76 -7.88 9.36
N SER A 80 11.75 -8.24 8.53
CA SER A 80 11.94 -7.59 7.25
C SER A 80 10.78 -7.95 6.31
N MET A 81 10.37 -7.02 5.47
CA MET A 81 9.21 -7.22 4.58
C MET A 81 9.62 -7.83 3.23
N CYS A 82 10.77 -7.43 2.70
CA CYS A 82 11.18 -7.77 1.33
C CYS A 82 12.41 -8.69 1.24
N THR A 83 13.01 -9.08 2.38
CA THR A 83 14.22 -9.90 2.38
C THR A 83 13.95 -11.25 3.02
N MET A 84 14.70 -12.24 2.57
CA MET A 84 14.64 -13.62 3.04
C MET A 84 16.05 -14.19 3.09
N TYR A 85 16.27 -15.16 3.98
CA TYR A 85 17.53 -15.90 3.96
C TYR A 85 17.59 -16.77 2.71
N ASP A 86 18.77 -16.80 2.08
CA ASP A 86 19.07 -17.76 1.02
C ASP A 86 19.34 -19.11 1.68
N LEU A 87 18.27 -19.90 1.85
CA LEU A 87 18.35 -21.21 2.45
C LEU A 87 18.64 -22.22 1.33
N GLN A 88 19.81 -22.84 1.37
CA GLN A 88 20.11 -23.95 0.48
C GLN A 88 19.40 -25.20 1.00
N LEU A 89 18.16 -25.39 0.57
CA LEU A 89 17.29 -26.52 0.95
C LEU A 89 17.67 -27.80 0.18
N ASP A 90 18.95 -28.18 0.21
CA ASP A 90 19.34 -29.55 -0.09
C ASP A 90 18.92 -30.40 1.11
N GLY A 91 17.85 -31.19 0.95
CA GLY A 91 17.14 -31.92 2.00
C GLY A 91 17.96 -32.85 2.91
N THR A 92 19.28 -32.89 2.77
CA THR A 92 20.21 -33.65 3.61
C THR A 92 20.93 -32.82 4.67
N ARG A 93 21.12 -31.50 4.51
CA ARG A 93 21.98 -30.70 5.41
C ARG A 93 21.25 -29.94 6.53
N PHE A 94 19.94 -29.73 6.41
CA PHE A 94 19.17 -29.00 7.42
C PHE A 94 18.87 -29.82 8.70
N LEU A 95 18.80 -31.15 8.59
CA LEU A 95 18.57 -32.04 9.73
C LEU A 95 19.82 -32.23 10.61
N GLU A 96 21.02 -32.03 10.07
CA GLU A 96 22.27 -32.08 10.86
C GLU A 96 22.46 -30.84 11.76
N GLY A 97 21.79 -29.72 11.47
CA GLY A 97 21.89 -28.48 12.28
C GLY A 97 20.79 -28.29 13.32
N LEU A 98 19.77 -29.16 13.35
CA LEU A 98 18.65 -29.11 14.32
C LEU A 98 18.82 -30.12 15.47
N ASP A 99 19.86 -30.95 15.43
CA ASP A 99 20.19 -31.98 16.44
C ASP A 99 21.40 -31.58 17.34
N GLU A 100 21.93 -30.35 17.20
CA GLU A 100 22.93 -29.75 18.14
C GLU A 100 22.32 -28.66 19.04
#